data_AF-A0A224V9Q2-F1
#
_entry.id   AF-A0A224V9Q2-F1
#
_cell.length_a   1.000
_cell.length_b   1.000
_cell.length_c   1.000
_cell.angle_alpha   90.00
_cell.angle_beta   90.00
_cell.angle_gamma   90.00
#
_symmetry.space_group_name_H-M   'P 1'
#
loop_
_entity.id
_entity.type
_entity.pdbx_description
1 polymer ?
#
loop_
_entity_poly.entity_id
_entity_poly.type
_entity_poly.pdbx_seq_one_letter_code
_entity_poly.pdbx_strand_id
1 'polypeptide(L)' 'MKQLKMGFRWFGEKDDDISLAQIRQIPQTKQVVGALFDVPVGEVWPQEKIDALSSR' A
#
# COMPACT_ATOMS: atom_id res chain seq x y z
N MET A 1 -6.86 11.58 23.86
CA MET A 1 -6.96 11.94 22.44
C MET A 1 -6.49 10.75 21.60
N LYS A 2 -7.26 10.32 20.59
CA LYS A 2 -6.87 9.18 19.73
C LYS A 2 -5.71 9.63 18.83
N GLN A 3 -4.63 8.85 18.77
CA GLN A 3 -3.48 9.17 17.93
C GLN A 3 -3.87 9.11 16.45
N LEU A 4 -3.46 10.13 15.68
CA LEU A 4 -3.68 10.15 14.23
C LEU A 4 -2.88 9.04 13.56
N LYS A 5 -3.56 8.24 12.72
CA LYS A 5 -2.96 7.15 11.96
C LYS A 5 -2.65 7.63 10.54
N MET A 6 -1.48 8.26 10.36
CA MET A 6 -1.03 8.68 9.02
C MET A 6 -0.76 7.46 8.13
N GLY A 7 -1.31 7.52 6.92
CA GLY A 7 -1.11 6.53 5.87
C GLY A 7 -0.69 7.20 4.56
N PHE A 8 0.12 6.51 3.77
CA PHE A 8 0.57 6.97 2.46
C PHE A 8 -0.04 6.07 1.37
N ARG A 9 -0.64 6.65 0.33
CA ARG A 9 -1.15 5.86 -0.80
C ARG A 9 0.01 5.49 -1.70
N TRP A 10 0.15 4.21 -2.03
CA TRP A 10 1.25 3.71 -2.84
C TRP A 10 0.75 2.72 -3.89
N PHE A 11 1.26 2.82 -5.11
CA PHE A 11 0.78 2.02 -6.24
C PHE A 11 1.55 0.72 -6.45
N GLY A 12 2.65 0.52 -5.73
CA GLY A 12 3.48 -0.68 -5.83
C GLY A 12 4.77 -0.42 -6.61
N GLU A 13 5.77 -1.29 -6.44
CA GLU A 13 7.13 -1.09 -6.97
C GLU A 13 7.20 -0.98 -8.50
N LYS A 14 6.20 -1.53 -9.21
CA LYS A 14 6.17 -1.51 -10.67
C LYS A 14 5.47 -0.26 -11.23
N ASP A 15 4.56 0.32 -10.45
CA ASP A 15 3.61 1.33 -10.91
C ASP A 15 3.82 2.69 -10.21
N ASP A 16 4.70 2.74 -9.21
CA ASP A 16 5.05 3.95 -8.46
C ASP A 16 6.57 4.17 -8.46
N ASP A 17 7.00 5.36 -8.92
CA ASP A 17 8.41 5.78 -8.86
C ASP A 17 8.87 6.01 -7.40
N ILE A 18 7.95 6.18 -6.45
CA ILE A 18 8.25 6.35 -5.04
C ILE A 18 8.43 4.99 -4.38
N SER A 19 9.64 4.72 -3.89
CA SER A 19 9.96 3.51 -3.13
C SER A 19 9.41 3.53 -1.69
N LEU A 20 9.16 2.35 -1.12
CA LEU A 20 8.85 2.21 0.31
C LEU A 20 9.95 2.79 1.21
N ALA A 21 11.21 2.78 0.77
CA ALA A 21 12.32 3.39 1.49
C ALA A 21 12.16 4.91 1.62
N GLN A 22 11.70 5.59 0.56
CA GLN A 22 11.39 7.02 0.59
C GLN A 22 10.16 7.30 1.48
N ILE A 23 9.10 6.49 1.37
CA ILE A 23 7.89 6.66 2.19
C ILE A 23 8.19 6.54 3.69
N ARG A 24 9.08 5.61 4.08
CA ARG A 24 9.49 5.42 5.49
C ARG A 24 10.21 6.63 6.11
N GLN A 25 10.69 7.57 5.29
CA GLN A 25 11.31 8.80 5.77
C GLN A 25 10.29 9.84 6.25
N ILE A 26 9.01 9.71 5.86
CA ILE A 26 7.96 10.68 6.21
C ILE A 26 7.65 10.57 7.71
N PRO A 27 7.81 11.65 8.49
CA PRO A 27 7.51 11.63 9.92
C PRO A 27 6.08 11.15 10.20
N GLN A 28 5.94 10.30 11.21
CA GLN A 28 4.66 9.76 11.69
C GLN A 28 3.90 8.85 10.70
N THR A 29 4.39 8.64 9.47
CA THR A 29 3.80 7.71 8.51
C THR A 29 4.26 6.29 8.85
N LYS A 30 3.32 5.43 9.23
CA LYS A 30 3.58 4.03 9.63
C LYS A 30 2.81 3.01 8.80
N GLN A 31 2.00 3.49 7.87
CA GLN A 31 1.10 2.65 7.07
C GLN A 31 1.17 3.07 5.62
N VAL A 32 1.04 2.08 4.75
CA VAL A 32 0.83 2.27 3.33
C VAL A 32 -0.55 1.74 2.97
N VAL A 33 -1.23 2.42 2.06
CA VAL A 33 -2.55 2.04 1.54
C VAL A 33 -2.39 1.79 0.05
N GLY A 34 -2.63 0.55 -0.39
CA GLY A 34 -2.49 0.12 -1.78
C GLY A 34 -3.73 -0.57 -2.32
N ALA A 35 -3.61 -1.10 -3.53
CA ALA A 35 -4.64 -1.90 -4.19
C ALA A 35 -4.00 -2.93 -5.13
N LEU A 36 -4.79 -3.89 -5.61
CA LEU A 36 -4.39 -4.81 -6.67
C LEU A 36 -4.76 -4.19 -8.02
N PHE A 37 -3.78 -3.61 -8.70
CA PHE A 37 -3.97 -2.92 -9.99
C PHE A 37 -3.99 -3.88 -11.19
N ASP A 38 -3.63 -5.14 -10.98
CA ASP A 38 -3.63 -6.21 -11.97
C ASP A 38 -4.91 -7.06 -11.95
N VAL A 39 -5.87 -6.74 -11.07
CA VAL A 39 -7.19 -7.38 -11.02
C VAL A 39 -8.21 -6.49 -11.73
N PRO A 40 -8.94 -7.01 -12.74
CA PRO A 40 -9.93 -6.21 -13.46
C PRO A 40 -11.05 -5.67 -12.58
N VAL A 41 -11.67 -4.58 -13.01
CA VAL A 41 -12.80 -3.97 -12.31
C VAL A 41 -13.98 -4.93 -12.28
N GLY A 42 -14.53 -5.15 -11.09
CA GLY A 42 -15.66 -6.07 -10.87
C GLY A 42 -15.24 -7.49 -10.53
N GLU A 43 -13.95 -7.82 -10.67
CA GLU A 43 -13.44 -9.14 -10.31
C GLU A 43 -13.10 -9.25 -8.83
N VAL A 44 -13.24 -10.46 -8.30
CA VAL A 44 -12.89 -10.78 -6.91
C VAL A 44 -11.38 -10.75 -6.74
N TRP A 45 -10.90 -10.08 -5.70
CA TRP A 45 -9.49 -10.06 -5.36
C TRP A 45 -9.06 -11.40 -4.76
N PRO A 46 -8.06 -12.10 -5.35
CA PRO A 46 -7.56 -13.34 -4.80
C PRO A 46 -6.89 -13.13 -3.45
N GLN A 47 -7.19 -13.99 -2.46
CA GLN A 47 -6.64 -13.88 -1.10
C GLN A 47 -5.11 -13.87 -1.10
N GLU A 48 -4.48 -14.74 -1.90
CA GLU A 48 -3.02 -14.82 -2.04
C GLU A 48 -2.38 -13.48 -2.47
N LYS A 49 -3.05 -12.71 -3.32
CA LYS A 49 -2.56 -11.40 -3.77
C LYS A 49 -2.73 -10.34 -2.69
N ILE A 50 -3.82 -10.40 -1.92
CA ILE A 50 -4.04 -9.54 -0.76
C ILE A 50 -2.95 -9.79 0.28
N ASP A 51 -2.65 -11.06 0.58
CA ASP A 51 -1.62 -11.45 1.53
C ASP A 51 -0.23 -11.00 1.07
N ALA A 52 0.07 -11.13 -0.22
CA ALA A 52 1.32 -10.66 -0.82
C ALA A 52 1.46 -9.13 -0.83
N LEU A 53 0.37 -8.38 -0.77
CA LEU A 53 0.38 -6.91 -0.62
C LEU A 53 0.58 -6.51 0.85
N SER A 54 -0.09 -7.20 1.78
CA SER A 54 -0.03 -6.86 3.22
C SER A 54 1.26 -7.31 3.91
N SER A 55 1.97 -8.30 3.36
CA SER A 55 3.18 -8.86 3.98
C SER A 55 4.48 -8.16 3.59
N ARG A 56 4.40 -7.03 2.87
CA ARG A 56 5.53 -6.21 2.40
C ARG A 56 5.87 -5.07 3.36
#